data_AF-A0A447TPV8-F1
#
_entry.id   AF-A0A447TPV8-F1
#
_cell.length_a   1.000
_cell.length_b   1.000
_cell.length_c   1.000
_cell.angle_alpha   90.00
_cell.angle_beta   90.00
_cell.angle_gamma   90.00
#
_symmetry.space_group_name_H-M   'P 1'
#
loop_
_entity.id
_entity.type
_entity.pdbx_description
1 polymer ?
#
loop_
_entity_poly.entity_id
_entity_poly.type
_entity_poly.pdbx_seq_one_letter_code
_entity_poly.pdbx_strand_id
1 'polypeptide(L)'
;MANNTTGFTRIIKAAGYSWKGFRAAWTHEAGVSPGKPRGIAGVIIACWLDVDAITRVLLIGSVLLIMIVEILNSAIEAVVDRIGSEYHELSGRAKEYGIGCGATVYFRCPDDLGHPVMVTFSIKVPNFINLLFFAPFVVPKSPLTVYTHSMTVYTPRGGMKALTARQQEVFDLIRDHISQTGMPPTRAEIAQRLGFRSPNAAEEHLKALARKGVLEIVSGASRGIRLLQEEEDGLPLVGRVAAGEPLLAQQHIEGHYQVDPSLFKPSADFLLRVSGMSMKDIGIMDGDLLAVHKTQDVRNGQVVVARIDDEVTVKRLKKQGNKVELLPENSEFTPIVVDLREQSFTIEGLAVGVIRNGGMVVISF
;
A
#
# COMPACT_ATOMS: atom_id res chain seq x y z
N MET A 1 12.96 -54.52 28.23
CA MET A 1 12.38 -53.31 28.84
C MET A 1 12.95 -52.10 28.13
N ALA A 2 12.16 -51.44 27.28
CA ALA A 2 12.58 -50.25 26.55
C ALA A 2 12.55 -49.03 27.50
N ASN A 3 13.66 -48.29 27.53
CA ASN A 3 13.92 -47.20 28.46
C ASN A 3 13.20 -45.92 28.00
N ASN A 4 12.00 -45.66 28.53
CA ASN A 4 11.11 -44.54 28.18
C ASN A 4 11.53 -43.16 28.75
N THR A 5 12.79 -42.99 29.14
CA THR A 5 13.24 -41.81 29.93
C THR A 5 13.94 -40.71 29.12
N THR A 6 14.14 -40.87 27.81
CA THR A 6 14.89 -39.85 27.03
C THR A 6 14.03 -38.66 26.60
N GLY A 7 12.71 -38.82 26.44
CA GLY A 7 11.80 -37.75 26.00
C GLY A 7 11.53 -36.71 27.10
N PHE A 8 11.08 -37.17 28.27
CA PHE A 8 10.64 -36.28 29.36
C PHE A 8 11.81 -35.46 29.93
N THR A 9 12.98 -36.09 30.09
CA THR A 9 14.20 -35.42 30.57
C THR A 9 14.73 -34.38 29.59
N ARG A 10 14.49 -34.55 28.28
CA ARG A 10 14.81 -33.54 27.25
C ARG A 10 13.86 -32.35 27.32
N ILE A 11 12.57 -32.60 27.56
CA ILE A 11 11.56 -31.53 27.71
C ILE A 11 11.86 -30.70 28.97
N ILE A 12 12.17 -31.33 30.10
CA ILE A 12 12.53 -30.63 31.34
C ILE A 12 13.80 -29.80 31.15
N LYS A 13 14.83 -30.35 30.50
CA LYS A 13 16.07 -29.61 30.21
C LYS A 13 15.82 -28.45 29.25
N ALA A 14 15.03 -28.65 28.19
CA ALA A 14 14.66 -27.59 27.25
C ALA A 14 13.90 -26.47 27.96
N ALA A 15 12.91 -26.80 28.80
CA ALA A 15 12.17 -25.83 29.61
C ALA A 15 13.11 -25.06 30.57
N GLY A 16 14.09 -25.75 31.16
CA GLY A 16 15.10 -25.12 32.01
C GLY A 16 16.00 -24.13 31.27
N TYR A 17 16.39 -24.42 30.02
CA TYR A 17 17.15 -23.49 29.17
C TYR A 17 16.29 -22.32 28.68
N SER A 18 15.02 -22.57 28.33
CA SER A 18 14.05 -21.52 27.99
C SER A 18 13.82 -20.56 29.15
N TRP A 19 13.68 -21.07 30.39
CA TRP A 19 13.51 -20.26 31.58
C TRP A 19 14.75 -19.41 31.92
N LYS A 20 15.95 -19.98 31.73
CA LYS A 20 17.20 -19.23 31.89
C LYS A 20 17.35 -18.12 30.85
N GLY A 21 16.97 -18.40 29.59
CA GLY A 21 16.95 -17.40 28.52
C GLY A 21 15.97 -16.25 28.79
N PHE A 22 14.75 -16.59 29.22
CA PHE A 22 13.72 -15.60 29.58
C PHE A 22 14.18 -14.72 30.76
N ARG A 23 14.74 -15.33 31.81
CA ARG A 23 15.26 -14.58 32.97
C ARG A 23 16.40 -13.65 32.60
N ALA A 24 17.30 -14.08 31.71
CA ALA A 24 18.42 -13.24 31.24
C ALA A 24 17.94 -12.06 30.38
N ALA A 25 16.94 -12.28 29.51
CA ALA A 25 16.30 -11.21 28.72
C ALA A 25 15.57 -10.18 29.61
N TRP A 26 15.01 -10.64 30.74
CA TRP A 26 14.38 -9.76 31.72
C TRP A 26 15.38 -8.88 32.50
N THR A 27 16.62 -9.34 32.70
CA THR A 27 17.60 -8.67 33.57
C THR A 27 18.69 -7.88 32.85
N HIS A 28 19.04 -8.20 31.59
CA HIS A 28 20.24 -7.66 30.93
C HIS A 28 20.01 -6.67 29.77
N GLU A 29 18.77 -6.39 29.37
CA GLU A 29 18.47 -5.31 28.41
C GLU A 29 18.50 -3.94 29.11
N ALA A 30 19.37 -3.07 28.63
CA ALA A 30 19.41 -1.67 29.02
C ALA A 30 18.02 -1.02 28.89
N GLY A 31 17.49 -0.55 30.01
CA GLY A 31 16.24 0.19 30.07
C GLY A 31 15.02 -0.72 29.96
N VAL A 32 14.13 -0.57 30.92
CA VAL A 32 12.74 -0.98 30.79
C VAL A 32 12.23 -0.43 29.45
N SER A 33 12.17 -1.26 28.40
CA SER A 33 11.44 -0.91 27.18
C SER A 33 10.06 -0.46 27.64
N PRO A 34 9.56 0.71 27.23
CA PRO A 34 8.38 1.28 27.84
C PRO A 34 7.12 0.41 27.67
N GLY A 35 7.19 -0.67 26.86
CA GLY A 35 6.17 -1.73 26.76
C GLY A 35 6.04 -2.64 27.99
N LYS A 36 7.14 -3.02 28.68
CA LYS A 36 7.13 -3.94 29.84
C LYS A 36 6.21 -3.46 30.99
N PRO A 37 6.28 -2.19 31.47
CA PRO A 37 5.40 -1.69 32.52
C PRO A 37 3.96 -1.50 32.03
N ARG A 38 3.76 -1.19 30.74
CA ARG A 38 2.41 -1.11 30.13
C ARG A 38 1.74 -2.47 30.06
N GLY A 39 2.48 -3.53 29.72
CA GLY A 39 1.97 -4.90 29.71
C GLY A 39 1.55 -5.37 31.11
N ILE A 40 2.37 -5.12 32.12
CA ILE A 40 2.03 -5.44 33.53
C ILE A 40 0.79 -4.66 33.97
N ALA A 41 0.71 -3.36 33.68
CA ALA A 41 -0.47 -2.55 33.97
C ALA A 41 -1.72 -3.09 33.24
N GLY A 42 -1.59 -3.51 31.98
CA GLY A 42 -2.67 -4.12 31.21
C GLY A 42 -3.20 -5.42 31.82
N VAL A 43 -2.32 -6.28 32.34
CA VAL A 43 -2.75 -7.51 33.05
C VAL A 43 -3.45 -7.17 34.37
N ILE A 44 -2.95 -6.18 35.13
CA ILE A 44 -3.60 -5.73 36.37
C ILE A 44 -5.00 -5.18 36.09
N ILE A 45 -5.14 -4.33 35.06
CA ILE A 45 -6.43 -3.79 34.61
C ILE A 45 -7.37 -4.93 34.18
N ALA A 46 -6.89 -5.91 33.40
CA ALA A 46 -7.68 -7.05 32.98
C ALA A 46 -8.18 -7.90 34.16
N CYS A 47 -7.40 -8.02 35.24
CA CYS A 47 -7.81 -8.69 36.46
C CYS A 47 -8.84 -7.90 37.30
N TRP A 48 -8.84 -6.58 37.18
CA TRP A 48 -9.71 -5.66 37.92
C TRP A 48 -11.05 -5.39 37.22
N LEU A 49 -11.13 -5.64 35.91
CA LEU A 49 -12.36 -5.50 35.14
C LEU A 49 -13.38 -6.57 35.52
N ASP A 50 -14.64 -6.15 35.70
CA ASP A 50 -15.79 -7.02 35.94
C ASP A 50 -16.26 -7.67 34.63
N VAL A 51 -15.42 -8.57 34.12
CA VAL A 51 -15.66 -9.34 32.88
C VAL A 51 -15.70 -10.84 33.19
N ASP A 52 -16.38 -11.58 32.33
CA ASP A 52 -16.49 -13.03 32.41
C ASP A 52 -15.12 -13.73 32.31
N ALA A 53 -15.04 -14.95 32.83
CA ALA A 53 -13.79 -15.69 32.92
C ALA A 53 -13.11 -15.93 31.55
N ILE A 54 -13.90 -16.11 30.49
CA ILE A 54 -13.37 -16.37 29.14
C ILE A 54 -12.77 -15.08 28.58
N THR A 55 -13.49 -13.97 28.66
CA THR A 55 -13.01 -12.65 28.26
C THR A 55 -11.76 -12.25 29.04
N ARG A 56 -11.71 -12.52 30.35
CA ARG A 56 -10.52 -12.26 31.17
C ARG A 56 -9.30 -13.03 30.71
N VAL A 57 -9.46 -14.32 30.41
CA VAL A 57 -8.37 -15.18 29.91
C VAL A 57 -7.87 -14.70 28.56
N LEU A 58 -8.76 -14.29 27.66
CA LEU A 58 -8.40 -13.75 26.35
C LEU A 58 -7.66 -12.41 26.47
N LEU A 59 -8.15 -11.51 27.33
CA LEU A 59 -7.50 -10.23 27.62
C LEU A 59 -6.08 -10.43 28.16
N ILE A 60 -5.92 -11.23 29.21
CA ILE A 60 -4.60 -11.50 29.79
C ILE A 60 -3.70 -12.21 28.78
N GLY A 61 -4.21 -13.23 28.08
CA GLY A 61 -3.45 -13.99 27.08
C GLY A 61 -2.92 -13.12 25.94
N SER A 62 -3.72 -12.15 25.48
CA SER A 62 -3.30 -11.22 24.44
C SER A 62 -2.19 -10.25 24.89
N VAL A 63 -2.28 -9.72 26.11
CA VAL A 63 -1.25 -8.84 26.67
C VAL A 63 0.06 -9.60 26.87
N LEU A 64 -0.02 -10.86 27.32
CA LEU A 64 1.14 -11.73 27.46
C LEU A 64 1.79 -12.07 26.11
N LEU A 65 1.00 -12.32 25.06
CA LEU A 65 1.50 -12.58 23.72
C LEU A 65 2.31 -11.39 23.18
N ILE A 66 1.82 -10.16 23.43
CA ILE A 66 2.51 -8.92 23.04
C ILE A 66 3.85 -8.79 23.75
N MET A 67 3.87 -9.01 25.07
CA MET A 67 5.11 -9.00 25.82
C MET A 67 6.13 -10.02 25.30
N ILE A 68 5.68 -11.21 24.89
CA ILE A 68 6.57 -12.23 24.31
C ILE A 68 7.17 -11.75 22.98
N VAL A 69 6.37 -11.14 22.10
CA VAL A 69 6.85 -10.61 20.82
C VAL A 69 7.85 -9.47 21.03
N GLU A 70 7.58 -8.55 21.96
CA GLU A 70 8.52 -7.46 22.30
C GLU A 70 9.86 -8.00 22.83
N ILE A 71 9.81 -9.02 23.71
CA ILE A 71 11.02 -9.65 24.24
C ILE A 71 11.82 -10.36 23.14
N LEU A 72 11.13 -11.07 22.24
CA LEU A 72 11.80 -11.72 21.09
C LEU A 72 12.45 -10.70 20.16
N ASN A 73 11.77 -9.56 19.95
CA ASN A 73 12.27 -8.49 19.11
C ASN A 73 13.57 -7.89 19.66
N SER A 74 13.57 -7.50 20.93
CA SER A 74 14.76 -6.94 21.59
C SER A 74 15.90 -7.96 21.72
N ALA A 75 15.58 -9.25 21.90
CA ALA A 75 16.59 -10.32 21.88
C ALA A 75 17.28 -10.47 20.52
N ILE A 76 16.56 -10.32 19.40
CA ILE A 76 17.14 -10.33 18.06
C ILE A 76 18.07 -9.14 17.87
N GLU A 77 17.64 -7.95 18.28
CA GLU A 77 18.47 -6.74 18.20
C GLU A 77 19.77 -6.86 19.01
N ALA A 78 19.70 -7.37 20.24
CA ALA A 78 20.87 -7.59 21.09
C ALA A 78 21.86 -8.63 20.52
N VAL A 79 21.36 -9.66 19.84
CA VAL A 79 22.20 -10.66 19.15
C VAL A 79 22.87 -10.04 17.93
N VAL A 80 22.13 -9.26 17.15
CA VAL A 80 22.62 -8.56 15.96
C VAL A 80 23.73 -7.56 16.31
N ASP A 81 23.51 -6.74 17.34
CA ASP A 81 24.48 -5.73 17.77
C ASP A 81 25.78 -6.32 18.33
N ARG A 82 25.78 -7.60 18.72
CA ARG A 82 26.99 -8.32 19.22
C ARG A 82 27.90 -8.84 18.10
N ILE A 83 27.41 -9.00 16.87
CA ILE A 83 28.13 -9.72 15.78
C ILE A 83 29.18 -8.85 15.04
N GLY A 84 29.29 -7.55 15.34
CA GLY A 84 30.44 -6.73 14.96
C GLY A 84 30.06 -5.37 14.36
N SER A 85 31.01 -4.44 14.40
CA SER A 85 30.86 -3.05 13.93
C SER A 85 30.95 -2.88 12.39
N GLU A 86 31.04 -3.97 11.64
CA GLU A 86 31.07 -3.96 10.18
C GLU A 86 29.66 -4.11 9.60
N TYR A 87 29.39 -3.42 8.49
CA TYR A 87 28.09 -3.43 7.85
C TYR A 87 27.79 -4.81 7.26
N HIS A 88 26.93 -5.59 7.91
CA HIS A 88 26.58 -6.94 7.46
C HIS A 88 25.11 -6.97 7.02
N GLU A 89 24.85 -7.20 5.73
CA GLU A 89 23.49 -7.14 5.15
C GLU A 89 22.48 -8.03 5.88
N LEU A 90 22.89 -9.21 6.35
CA LEU A 90 22.03 -10.12 7.11
C LEU A 90 21.70 -9.60 8.52
N SER A 91 22.63 -8.89 9.15
CA SER A 91 22.46 -8.24 10.44
C SER A 91 21.55 -7.02 10.31
N GLY A 92 21.72 -6.23 9.25
CA GLY A 92 20.81 -5.12 8.90
C GLY A 92 19.39 -5.61 8.67
N ARG A 93 19.20 -6.69 7.91
CA ARG A 93 17.88 -7.32 7.70
C ARG A 93 17.27 -7.84 9.00
N ALA A 94 18.04 -8.51 9.84
CA ALA A 94 17.57 -8.97 11.15
C ALA A 94 17.14 -7.80 12.06
N LYS A 95 17.85 -6.66 11.99
CA LYS A 95 17.48 -5.42 12.68
C LYS A 95 16.20 -4.80 12.11
N GLU A 96 16.02 -4.78 10.78
CA GLU A 96 14.80 -4.31 10.13
C GLU A 96 13.56 -5.19 10.41
N TYR A 97 13.73 -6.52 10.45
CA TYR A 97 12.67 -7.45 10.86
C TYR A 97 12.22 -7.18 12.30
N GLY A 98 13.15 -6.74 13.15
CA GLY A 98 12.86 -6.38 14.53
C GLY A 98 12.22 -5.00 14.70
N ILE A 99 12.83 -3.95 14.15
CA ILE A 99 12.45 -2.54 14.37
C ILE A 99 10.99 -2.22 13.98
N GLY A 100 10.37 -2.97 13.08
CA GLY A 100 8.97 -2.75 12.68
C GLY A 100 7.92 -3.58 13.43
N CYS A 101 8.30 -4.43 14.39
CA CYS A 101 7.37 -5.25 15.16
C CYS A 101 6.75 -4.44 16.32
N GLY A 102 5.57 -3.86 16.11
CA GLY A 102 4.82 -3.13 17.13
C GLY A 102 3.46 -3.76 17.38
N ALA A 103 3.11 -4.02 18.63
CA ALA A 103 1.77 -4.48 18.97
C ALA A 103 1.03 -3.41 19.78
N THR A 104 -0.16 -3.03 19.31
CA THR A 104 -1.03 -2.05 19.98
C THR A 104 -2.37 -2.68 20.27
N VAL A 105 -2.81 -2.60 21.52
CA VAL A 105 -4.15 -3.04 21.96
C VAL A 105 -5.01 -1.81 22.17
N TYR A 106 -6.12 -1.73 21.45
CA TYR A 106 -7.14 -0.71 21.67
C TYR A 106 -8.29 -1.31 22.48
N PHE A 107 -8.60 -0.68 23.61
CA PHE A 107 -9.77 -0.98 24.42
C PHE A 107 -10.81 0.12 24.20
N ARG A 108 -11.99 -0.22 23.66
CA ARG A 108 -13.12 0.70 23.61
C ARG A 108 -14.17 0.29 24.63
N CYS A 109 -14.42 1.16 25.60
CA CYS A 109 -15.43 0.96 26.64
C CYS A 109 -16.84 1.04 26.01
N PRO A 110 -17.87 0.38 26.58
CA PRO A 110 -19.24 0.52 26.12
C PRO A 110 -19.73 1.95 26.35
N ASP A 111 -20.37 2.54 25.35
CA ASP A 111 -21.20 3.73 25.54
C ASP A 111 -22.55 3.32 26.15
N ASP A 112 -23.27 4.24 26.81
CA ASP A 112 -24.57 4.04 27.51
C ASP A 112 -25.69 3.39 26.64
N LEU A 113 -25.44 3.20 25.34
CA LEU A 113 -26.30 2.57 24.34
C LEU A 113 -26.12 1.04 24.25
N GLY A 114 -25.27 0.42 25.07
CA GLY A 114 -25.16 -1.04 25.17
C GLY A 114 -24.38 -1.71 24.03
N HIS A 115 -23.46 -0.99 23.38
CA HIS A 115 -22.57 -1.57 22.38
C HIS A 115 -21.52 -2.51 23.01
N PRO A 116 -21.12 -3.61 22.34
CA PRO A 116 -20.17 -4.57 22.89
C PRO A 116 -18.78 -3.96 23.08
N VAL A 117 -18.03 -4.45 24.07
CA VAL A 117 -16.61 -4.15 24.24
C VAL A 117 -15.86 -4.69 23.03
N MET A 118 -15.33 -3.81 22.19
CA MET A 118 -14.41 -4.20 21.11
C MET A 118 -12.98 -4.17 21.63
N VAL A 119 -12.32 -5.32 21.60
CA VAL A 119 -10.88 -5.45 21.81
C VAL A 119 -10.23 -5.64 20.45
N THR A 120 -9.49 -4.64 19.99
CA THR A 120 -8.80 -4.70 18.69
C THR A 120 -7.31 -4.94 18.93
N PHE A 121 -6.83 -6.06 18.39
CA PHE A 121 -5.42 -6.43 18.40
C PHE A 121 -4.78 -6.06 17.07
N SER A 122 -3.81 -5.15 17.10
CA SER A 122 -3.00 -4.84 15.92
C SER A 122 -1.56 -5.23 16.20
N ILE A 123 -1.08 -6.28 15.54
CA ILE A 123 0.33 -6.64 15.49
C ILE A 123 0.84 -6.22 14.12
N LYS A 124 1.68 -5.18 14.10
CA LYS A 124 2.38 -4.73 12.91
C LYS A 124 3.70 -5.47 12.86
N VAL A 125 3.90 -6.35 11.90
CA VAL A 125 5.18 -7.05 11.63
C VAL A 125 5.63 -6.63 10.23
N PRO A 126 6.88 -6.19 10.04
CA PRO A 126 7.36 -5.89 8.69
C PRO A 126 7.56 -7.20 7.94
N ASN A 127 6.91 -7.33 6.78
CA ASN A 127 7.01 -8.46 5.84
C ASN A 127 6.41 -9.81 6.28
N PHE A 128 5.61 -9.88 7.36
CA PHE A 128 4.67 -10.96 7.61
C PHE A 128 3.26 -10.39 7.77
N ILE A 129 2.26 -11.17 7.32
CA ILE A 129 0.82 -10.90 7.37
C ILE A 129 0.46 -10.00 8.57
N ASN A 130 -0.16 -8.85 8.32
CA ASN A 130 -0.95 -8.18 9.36
C ASN A 130 -2.01 -9.20 9.81
N LEU A 131 -1.78 -9.93 10.89
CA LEU A 131 -2.85 -10.64 11.56
C LEU A 131 -3.65 -9.60 12.34
N LEU A 132 -4.51 -8.87 11.61
CA LEU A 132 -5.70 -8.27 12.19
C LEU A 132 -6.64 -9.42 12.53
N PHE A 133 -6.48 -9.98 13.73
CA PHE A 133 -7.55 -10.76 14.32
C PHE A 133 -8.66 -9.78 14.70
N PHE A 134 -9.59 -9.56 13.78
CA PHE A 134 -10.94 -9.17 14.16
C PHE A 134 -11.58 -10.39 14.81
N ALA A 135 -11.41 -10.53 16.12
CA ALA A 135 -12.30 -11.34 16.92
C ALA A 135 -13.33 -10.39 17.55
N PRO A 136 -14.44 -10.05 16.84
CA PRO A 136 -15.58 -9.45 17.51
C PRO A 136 -16.16 -10.51 18.45
N PHE A 137 -15.73 -10.51 19.72
CA PHE A 137 -16.37 -11.35 20.71
C PHE A 137 -17.66 -10.67 21.14
N VAL A 138 -18.76 -11.10 20.53
CA VAL A 138 -20.11 -10.76 20.97
C VAL A 138 -20.36 -11.53 22.27
N VAL A 139 -20.47 -10.83 23.40
CA VAL A 139 -21.04 -11.42 24.62
C VAL A 139 -22.56 -11.39 24.46
N PRO A 140 -23.25 -12.54 24.31
CA PRO A 140 -24.68 -12.53 24.07
C PRO A 140 -25.40 -12.33 25.40
N LYS A 141 -26.21 -11.27 25.50
CA LYS A 141 -27.41 -11.29 26.35
C LYS A 141 -28.60 -11.43 25.39
N SER A 142 -29.11 -12.66 25.23
CA SER A 142 -30.31 -13.08 24.47
C SER A 142 -30.14 -13.42 22.97
N PRO A 143 -31.00 -14.31 22.40
CA PRO A 143 -30.66 -15.09 21.21
C PRO A 143 -31.14 -14.44 19.90
N LEU A 144 -30.44 -14.82 18.81
CA LEU A 144 -30.82 -14.69 17.39
C LEU A 144 -30.79 -13.27 16.80
N THR A 145 -29.61 -12.88 16.30
CA THR A 145 -29.42 -12.43 14.89
C THR A 145 -27.97 -12.69 14.49
N VAL A 146 -27.74 -13.73 13.68
CA VAL A 146 -26.44 -13.95 13.03
C VAL A 146 -26.40 -13.03 11.80
N TYR A 147 -25.68 -11.93 11.87
CA TYR A 147 -25.32 -11.17 10.67
C TYR A 147 -24.12 -11.86 10.03
N THR A 148 -24.36 -12.72 9.04
CA THR A 148 -23.31 -13.14 8.10
C THR A 148 -22.99 -11.95 7.20
N HIS A 149 -21.98 -11.16 7.57
CA HIS A 149 -21.30 -10.33 6.58
C HIS A 149 -20.21 -11.17 5.93
N SER A 150 -20.29 -11.23 4.60
CA SER A 150 -19.37 -11.90 3.70
C SER A 150 -17.92 -11.61 4.09
N MET A 151 -17.16 -12.68 4.32
CA MET A 151 -15.72 -12.68 4.47
C MET A 151 -15.10 -12.24 3.15
N THR A 152 -14.87 -10.93 2.98
CA THR A 152 -13.98 -10.46 1.91
C THR A 152 -12.57 -10.79 2.37
N VAL A 153 -12.06 -11.94 1.91
CA VAL A 153 -10.64 -12.25 1.98
C VAL A 153 -9.94 -11.24 1.09
N TYR A 154 -9.44 -10.16 1.66
CA TYR A 154 -8.43 -9.34 1.02
C TYR A 154 -7.14 -10.15 1.06
N THR A 155 -6.87 -10.93 0.02
CA THR A 155 -5.49 -11.33 -0.29
C THR A 155 -4.75 -10.07 -0.73
N PRO A 156 -3.78 -9.53 0.03
CA PRO A 156 -2.84 -8.60 -0.56
C PRO A 156 -2.07 -9.41 -1.61
N ARG A 157 -2.21 -9.04 -2.88
CA ARG A 157 -1.43 -9.64 -3.96
C ARG A 157 -0.01 -9.08 -3.84
N GLY A 158 0.81 -9.78 -3.07
CA GLY A 158 2.27 -9.69 -3.00
C GLY A 158 2.88 -8.31 -3.18
N GLY A 159 3.09 -7.58 -2.08
CA GLY A 159 4.11 -6.54 -2.06
C GLY A 159 5.43 -7.12 -2.56
N MET A 160 6.11 -6.40 -3.46
CA MET A 160 7.32 -6.86 -4.12
C MET A 160 8.31 -7.52 -3.14
N LYS A 161 8.70 -8.75 -3.43
CA LYS A 161 9.95 -9.27 -2.87
C LYS A 161 11.07 -8.41 -3.45
N ALA A 162 11.62 -7.48 -2.66
CA ALA A 162 12.68 -6.56 -3.04
C ALA A 162 13.66 -7.19 -4.05
N LEU A 163 13.79 -6.60 -5.24
CA LEU A 163 14.75 -7.04 -6.25
C LEU A 163 16.17 -6.85 -5.70
N THR A 164 17.07 -7.80 -5.95
CA THR A 164 18.49 -7.53 -5.68
C THR A 164 18.99 -6.48 -6.68
N ALA A 165 20.06 -5.75 -6.37
CA ALA A 165 20.64 -4.75 -7.29
C ALA A 165 20.83 -5.32 -8.71
N ARG A 166 21.36 -6.55 -8.80
CA ARG A 166 21.56 -7.23 -10.09
C ARG A 166 20.27 -7.63 -10.79
N GLN A 167 19.22 -7.96 -10.05
CA GLN A 167 17.90 -8.26 -10.63
C GLN A 167 17.21 -6.99 -11.10
N GLN A 168 17.39 -5.87 -10.38
CA GLN A 168 16.92 -4.55 -10.79
C GLN A 168 17.54 -4.12 -12.11
N GLU A 169 18.87 -4.25 -12.25
CA GLU A 169 19.57 -3.98 -13.51
C GLU A 169 19.03 -4.79 -14.69
N VAL A 170 18.69 -6.07 -14.48
CA VAL A 170 18.07 -6.92 -15.51
C VAL A 170 16.66 -6.44 -15.84
N PHE A 171 15.87 -6.08 -14.84
CA PHE A 171 14.50 -5.60 -15.02
C PHE A 171 14.45 -4.26 -15.76
N ASP A 172 15.27 -3.30 -15.35
CA ASP A 172 15.36 -1.98 -15.98
C ASP A 172 15.80 -2.10 -17.44
N LEU A 173 16.78 -2.95 -17.73
CA LEU A 173 17.21 -3.20 -19.11
C LEU A 173 16.07 -3.75 -19.98
N ILE A 174 15.24 -4.65 -19.45
CA ILE A 174 14.09 -5.20 -20.19
C ILE A 174 13.07 -4.09 -20.45
N ARG A 175 12.74 -3.29 -19.43
CA ARG A 175 11.81 -2.16 -19.53
C ARG A 175 12.28 -1.15 -20.59
N ASP A 176 13.53 -0.72 -20.50
CA ASP A 176 14.10 0.28 -21.41
C ASP A 176 14.15 -0.25 -22.85
N HIS A 177 14.48 -1.53 -23.03
CA HIS A 177 14.52 -2.14 -24.35
C HIS A 177 13.13 -2.23 -25.00
N ILE A 178 12.09 -2.56 -24.23
CA ILE A 178 10.71 -2.58 -24.70
C ILE A 178 10.26 -1.16 -25.08
N SER A 179 10.55 -0.16 -24.24
CA SER A 179 10.20 1.24 -24.51
C SER A 179 10.86 1.78 -25.78
N GLN A 180 12.09 1.36 -26.08
CA GLN A 180 12.84 1.84 -27.25
C GLN A 180 12.50 1.10 -28.55
N THR A 181 12.24 -0.21 -28.47
CA THR A 181 12.15 -1.08 -29.67
C THR A 181 10.76 -1.66 -29.91
N GLY A 182 9.85 -1.54 -28.93
CA GLY A 182 8.53 -2.16 -28.96
C GLY A 182 8.55 -3.69 -28.73
N MET A 183 9.71 -4.29 -28.48
CA MET A 183 9.84 -5.74 -28.26
C MET A 183 10.75 -6.09 -27.09
N PRO A 184 10.55 -7.23 -26.41
CA PRO A 184 11.43 -7.68 -25.33
C PRO A 184 12.80 -8.16 -25.85
N PRO A 185 13.88 -7.98 -25.07
CA PRO A 185 15.20 -8.49 -25.44
C PRO A 185 15.26 -10.03 -25.32
N THR A 186 16.20 -10.64 -26.03
CA THR A 186 16.51 -12.07 -25.89
C THR A 186 17.46 -12.32 -24.72
N ARG A 187 17.53 -13.57 -24.26
CA ARG A 187 18.47 -13.98 -23.18
C ARG A 187 19.93 -13.70 -23.54
N ALA A 188 20.29 -13.83 -24.82
CA ALA A 188 21.63 -13.52 -25.32
C ALA A 188 21.92 -12.02 -25.31
N GLU A 189 20.96 -11.18 -25.71
CA GLU A 189 21.09 -9.72 -25.66
C GLU A 189 21.25 -9.22 -24.21
N ILE A 190 20.48 -9.77 -23.26
CA ILE A 190 20.62 -9.47 -21.83
C ILE A 190 22.01 -9.86 -21.33
N ALA A 191 22.50 -11.05 -21.71
CA ALA A 191 23.82 -11.52 -21.31
C ALA A 191 24.94 -10.65 -21.84
N GLN A 192 24.87 -10.24 -23.10
CA GLN A 192 25.88 -9.39 -23.72
C GLN A 192 25.91 -7.99 -23.08
N ARG A 193 24.76 -7.36 -22.86
CA ARG A 193 24.67 -5.99 -22.34
C ARG A 193 25.09 -5.89 -20.87
N LEU A 194 24.76 -6.89 -20.05
CA LEU A 194 25.11 -6.89 -18.62
C LEU A 194 26.43 -7.60 -18.32
N GLY A 195 27.10 -8.17 -19.32
CA GLY A 195 28.37 -8.87 -19.13
C GLY A 195 28.24 -10.21 -18.39
N PHE A 196 27.14 -10.93 -18.58
CA PHE A 196 26.99 -12.28 -18.04
C PHE A 196 27.87 -13.28 -18.81
N ARG A 197 28.41 -14.27 -18.09
CA ARG A 197 29.26 -15.32 -18.66
C ARG A 197 28.54 -16.22 -19.66
N SER A 198 27.22 -16.29 -19.63
CA SER A 198 26.40 -17.07 -20.56
C SER A 198 24.93 -16.61 -20.57
N PRO A 199 24.15 -16.97 -21.60
CA PRO A 199 22.69 -16.77 -21.61
C PRO A 199 21.95 -17.46 -20.47
N ASN A 200 22.49 -18.58 -19.94
CA ASN A 200 21.90 -19.29 -18.80
C ASN A 200 21.95 -18.46 -17.51
N ALA A 201 23.00 -17.65 -17.31
CA ALA A 201 23.06 -16.77 -16.15
C ALA A 201 21.98 -15.68 -16.21
N ALA A 202 21.66 -15.16 -17.41
CA ALA A 202 20.53 -14.26 -17.59
C ALA A 202 19.19 -14.97 -17.31
N GLU A 203 19.04 -16.22 -17.74
CA GLU A 203 17.84 -17.04 -17.51
C GLU A 203 17.56 -17.27 -16.01
N GLU A 204 18.59 -17.43 -15.17
CA GLU A 204 18.42 -17.54 -13.72
C GLU A 204 17.83 -16.27 -13.10
N HIS A 205 18.31 -15.09 -13.53
CA HIS A 205 17.74 -13.81 -13.11
C HIS A 205 16.31 -13.64 -13.60
N LEU A 206 16.01 -13.99 -14.85
CA LEU A 206 14.64 -13.95 -15.38
C LEU A 206 13.69 -14.85 -14.59
N LYS A 207 14.10 -16.08 -14.26
CA LYS A 207 13.30 -16.99 -13.42
C LYS A 207 13.09 -16.42 -12.03
N ALA A 208 14.09 -15.76 -11.45
CA ALA A 208 13.96 -15.11 -10.16
C ALA A 208 12.97 -13.93 -10.22
N LEU A 209 13.05 -13.09 -11.25
CA LEU A 209 12.09 -12.00 -11.51
C LEU A 209 10.67 -12.55 -11.71
N ALA A 210 10.51 -13.63 -12.47
CA ALA A 210 9.21 -14.30 -12.65
C ALA A 210 8.63 -14.83 -11.34
N ARG A 211 9.47 -15.47 -10.50
CA ARG A 211 9.06 -15.93 -9.16
C ARG A 211 8.70 -14.79 -8.22
N LYS A 212 9.19 -13.58 -8.49
CA LYS A 212 8.87 -12.36 -7.75
C LYS A 212 7.65 -11.62 -8.30
N GLY A 213 7.08 -12.10 -9.41
CA GLY A 213 5.84 -11.58 -9.95
C GLY A 213 5.96 -10.28 -10.73
N VAL A 214 7.19 -9.84 -11.07
CA VAL A 214 7.42 -8.61 -11.84
C VAL A 214 7.43 -8.85 -13.35
N LEU A 215 7.52 -10.11 -13.79
CA LEU A 215 7.43 -10.50 -15.20
C LEU A 215 6.88 -11.91 -15.37
N GLU A 216 6.47 -12.24 -16.59
CA GLU A 216 6.07 -13.56 -17.04
C GLU A 216 7.02 -14.04 -18.15
N ILE A 217 7.38 -15.33 -18.10
CA ILE A 217 8.17 -15.99 -19.13
C ILE A 217 7.24 -16.87 -19.97
N VAL A 218 7.10 -16.53 -21.25
CA VAL A 218 6.34 -17.32 -22.22
C VAL A 218 7.27 -18.36 -22.84
N SER A 219 7.00 -19.64 -22.55
CA SER A 219 7.74 -20.78 -23.10
C SER A 219 7.56 -20.90 -24.62
N GLY A 220 8.63 -21.28 -25.33
CA GLY A 220 8.57 -21.54 -26.78
C GLY A 220 8.79 -20.32 -27.68
N ALA A 221 8.99 -19.11 -27.12
CA ALA A 221 9.30 -17.90 -27.88
C ALA A 221 10.67 -17.32 -27.52
N SER A 222 11.48 -16.98 -28.55
CA SER A 222 12.81 -16.37 -28.39
C SER A 222 12.78 -15.07 -27.55
N ARG A 223 11.73 -14.25 -27.77
CA ARG A 223 11.43 -12.99 -27.04
C ARG A 223 10.23 -13.14 -26.09
N GLY A 224 10.00 -14.34 -25.55
CA GLY A 224 8.89 -14.64 -24.64
C GLY A 224 9.07 -14.07 -23.23
N ILE A 225 9.20 -12.75 -23.09
CA ILE A 225 9.27 -12.04 -21.82
C ILE A 225 8.17 -10.99 -21.83
N ARG A 226 7.29 -11.00 -20.82
CA ARG A 226 6.24 -9.99 -20.66
C ARG A 226 6.42 -9.35 -19.30
N LEU A 227 6.61 -8.04 -19.24
CA LEU A 227 6.60 -7.33 -17.97
C LEU A 227 5.17 -7.35 -17.42
N LEU A 228 5.05 -7.71 -16.14
CA LEU A 228 3.81 -7.51 -15.41
C LEU A 228 3.94 -6.08 -14.87
N GLN A 229 3.23 -5.13 -15.48
CA GLN A 229 3.31 -3.74 -15.07
C GLN A 229 3.02 -3.63 -13.57
N GLU A 230 3.91 -2.96 -12.86
CA GLU A 230 3.56 -2.28 -11.62
C GLU A 230 2.50 -1.24 -12.03
N GLU A 231 1.23 -1.55 -11.79
CA GLU A 231 0.32 -0.49 -11.38
C GLU A 231 0.98 0.05 -10.11
N GLU A 232 1.62 1.22 -10.17
CA GLU A 232 1.88 2.01 -8.97
C GLU A 232 0.55 2.03 -8.23
N ASP A 233 0.46 1.33 -7.09
CA ASP A 233 -0.83 0.99 -6.49
C ASP A 233 -1.69 2.27 -6.36
N GLY A 234 -2.68 2.43 -7.25
CA GLY A 234 -3.60 3.57 -7.28
C GLY A 234 -3.35 4.67 -8.32
N LEU A 235 -4.28 5.62 -8.37
CA LEU A 235 -4.22 6.76 -9.28
C LEU A 235 -3.31 7.86 -8.70
N PRO A 236 -2.37 8.41 -9.48
CA PRO A 236 -1.54 9.53 -9.05
C PRO A 236 -2.38 10.79 -8.87
N LEU A 237 -2.23 11.49 -7.75
CA LEU A 237 -2.85 12.78 -7.49
C LEU A 237 -1.95 13.91 -7.97
N VAL A 238 -2.43 14.64 -8.97
CA VAL A 238 -1.83 15.86 -9.47
C VAL A 238 -2.36 17.05 -8.66
N GLY A 239 -1.42 17.78 -8.08
CA GLY A 239 -1.64 19.02 -7.34
C GLY A 239 -1.61 20.26 -8.23
N ARG A 240 -0.96 21.32 -7.73
CA ARG A 240 -0.72 22.54 -8.52
C ARG A 240 0.30 22.27 -9.61
N VAL A 241 -0.04 22.65 -10.85
CA VAL A 241 0.81 22.51 -12.02
C VAL A 241 1.59 23.81 -12.24
N ALA A 242 2.91 23.72 -12.33
CA ALA A 242 3.76 24.85 -12.72
C ALA A 242 3.69 25.10 -14.23
N ALA A 243 3.92 26.36 -14.63
CA ALA A 243 4.03 26.75 -16.03
C ALA A 243 5.18 26.02 -16.74
N GLY A 244 4.98 25.67 -18.01
CA GLY A 244 5.96 25.03 -18.89
C GLY A 244 6.21 23.54 -18.66
N GLU A 245 5.66 22.95 -17.60
CA GLU A 245 5.94 21.59 -17.18
C GLU A 245 4.77 20.63 -17.47
N PRO A 246 5.04 19.37 -17.89
CA PRO A 246 4.02 18.37 -18.12
C PRO A 246 3.11 18.17 -16.91
N LEU A 247 1.82 17.90 -17.15
CA LEU A 247 0.83 17.74 -16.07
C LEU A 247 1.20 16.59 -15.10
N LEU A 248 1.77 15.51 -15.62
CA LEU A 248 2.21 14.33 -14.87
C LEU A 248 3.72 14.34 -14.51
N ALA A 249 4.37 15.51 -14.47
CA ALA A 249 5.73 15.61 -13.97
C ALA A 249 5.78 15.21 -12.48
N GLN A 250 6.85 14.50 -12.06
CA GLN A 250 6.98 13.99 -10.68
C GLN A 250 6.78 15.07 -9.61
N GLN A 251 7.20 16.31 -9.87
CA GLN A 251 7.04 17.43 -8.93
C GLN A 251 5.59 17.86 -8.70
N HIS A 252 4.66 17.52 -9.60
CA HIS A 252 3.24 17.85 -9.46
C HIS A 252 2.46 16.73 -8.77
N ILE A 253 3.07 15.56 -8.56
CA ILE A 253 2.44 14.42 -7.90
C ILE A 253 2.49 14.65 -6.38
N GLU A 254 1.33 14.89 -5.77
CA GLU A 254 1.18 15.02 -4.31
C GLU A 254 1.16 13.66 -3.60
N GLY A 255 0.89 12.58 -4.33
CA GLY A 255 0.85 11.21 -3.82
C GLY A 255 0.01 10.29 -4.71
N HIS A 256 -0.31 9.10 -4.22
CA HIS A 256 -1.11 8.09 -4.93
C HIS A 256 -2.31 7.67 -4.09
N TYR A 257 -3.47 7.51 -4.73
CA TYR A 257 -4.71 7.09 -4.08
C TYR A 257 -5.11 5.70 -4.54
N GLN A 258 -5.35 4.80 -3.59
CA GLN A 258 -5.84 3.44 -3.83
C GLN A 258 -7.29 3.47 -4.34
N VAL A 259 -7.45 3.75 -5.63
CA VAL A 259 -8.73 3.79 -6.33
C VAL A 259 -8.57 2.92 -7.56
N ASP A 260 -9.44 1.94 -7.71
CA ASP A 260 -9.49 1.08 -8.89
C ASP A 260 -9.84 1.95 -10.13
N PRO A 261 -8.95 2.06 -11.13
CA PRO A 261 -9.18 2.86 -12.34
C PRO A 261 -10.45 2.47 -13.10
N SER A 262 -10.85 1.20 -13.00
CA SER A 262 -11.98 0.62 -13.74
C SER A 262 -13.35 1.02 -13.18
N LEU A 263 -13.38 1.69 -12.03
CA LEU A 263 -14.58 2.31 -11.46
C LEU A 263 -15.12 3.43 -12.35
N PHE A 264 -14.28 4.00 -13.21
CA PHE A 264 -14.62 5.03 -14.17
C PHE A 264 -14.68 4.46 -15.59
N LYS A 265 -15.49 5.08 -16.45
CA LYS A 265 -15.56 4.74 -17.87
C LYS A 265 -15.53 5.99 -18.75
N PRO A 266 -14.48 6.16 -19.59
CA PRO A 266 -13.24 5.38 -19.67
C PRO A 266 -12.46 5.32 -18.33
N SER A 267 -11.50 4.39 -18.22
CA SER A 267 -10.69 4.24 -17.00
C SER A 267 -9.95 5.52 -16.69
N ALA A 268 -9.87 5.89 -15.40
CA ALA A 268 -9.08 7.03 -14.99
C ALA A 268 -7.58 6.70 -15.06
N ASP A 269 -6.76 7.67 -15.46
CA ASP A 269 -5.30 7.55 -15.51
C ASP A 269 -4.63 8.36 -14.39
N PHE A 270 -5.30 9.41 -13.90
CA PHE A 270 -4.84 10.22 -12.77
C PHE A 270 -6.01 10.94 -12.08
N LEU A 271 -5.75 11.47 -10.88
CA LEU A 271 -6.62 12.37 -10.16
C LEU A 271 -6.08 13.80 -10.24
N LEU A 272 -6.95 14.79 -10.39
CA LEU A 272 -6.60 16.21 -10.37
C LEU A 272 -7.35 16.90 -9.24
N ARG A 273 -6.64 17.63 -8.38
CA ARG A 273 -7.28 18.46 -7.34
C ARG A 273 -7.95 19.68 -7.99
N VAL A 274 -9.27 19.81 -7.83
CA VAL A 274 -10.04 20.95 -8.34
C VAL A 274 -9.77 22.18 -7.47
N SER A 275 -9.54 23.32 -8.13
CA SER A 275 -9.39 24.63 -7.51
C SER A 275 -10.49 25.56 -7.99
N GLY A 276 -11.29 26.08 -7.08
CA GLY A 276 -12.41 27.00 -7.32
C GLY A 276 -13.74 26.33 -7.66
N MET A 277 -14.76 27.17 -7.89
CA MET A 277 -16.17 26.76 -7.98
C MET A 277 -16.76 26.87 -9.40
N SER A 278 -15.92 26.95 -10.43
CA SER A 278 -16.37 27.21 -11.82
C SER A 278 -17.27 26.11 -12.43
N MET A 279 -17.34 24.94 -11.79
CA MET A 279 -18.10 23.78 -12.26
C MET A 279 -19.17 23.30 -11.25
N LYS A 280 -19.58 24.20 -10.32
CA LYS A 280 -20.44 23.85 -9.17
C LYS A 280 -21.83 23.33 -9.56
N ASP A 281 -22.41 23.83 -10.65
CA ASP A 281 -23.81 23.54 -11.03
C ASP A 281 -23.97 22.08 -11.48
N ILE A 282 -22.88 21.41 -11.87
CA ILE A 282 -22.83 19.97 -12.15
C ILE A 282 -22.21 19.14 -11.01
N GLY A 283 -22.03 19.74 -9.83
CA GLY A 283 -21.61 19.04 -8.62
C GLY A 283 -20.09 18.90 -8.43
N ILE A 284 -19.26 19.54 -9.26
CA ILE A 284 -17.81 19.61 -9.06
C ILE A 284 -17.50 20.85 -8.19
N MET A 285 -16.99 20.62 -7.00
CA MET A 285 -16.73 21.63 -5.98
C MET A 285 -15.23 21.86 -5.76
N ASP A 286 -14.88 22.97 -5.13
CA ASP A 286 -13.51 23.25 -4.70
C ASP A 286 -12.99 22.14 -3.77
N GLY A 287 -11.76 21.70 -4.01
CA GLY A 287 -11.10 20.64 -3.24
C GLY A 287 -11.45 19.20 -3.65
N ASP A 288 -12.37 19.01 -4.60
CA ASP A 288 -12.67 17.69 -5.16
C ASP A 288 -11.46 17.05 -5.84
N LEU A 289 -11.44 15.71 -5.88
CA LEU A 289 -10.50 14.96 -6.72
C LEU A 289 -11.23 14.54 -8.00
N LEU A 290 -10.89 15.18 -9.11
CA LEU A 290 -11.43 14.87 -10.42
C LEU A 290 -10.68 13.66 -11.00
N ALA A 291 -11.38 12.60 -11.33
CA ALA A 291 -10.82 11.46 -12.05
C ALA A 291 -10.75 11.78 -13.54
N VAL A 292 -9.57 11.62 -14.13
CA VAL A 292 -9.28 12.05 -15.50
C VAL A 292 -8.75 10.89 -16.32
N HIS A 293 -9.37 10.65 -17.47
CA HIS A 293 -8.83 9.77 -18.51
C HIS A 293 -7.94 10.58 -19.45
N LYS A 294 -6.68 10.18 -19.58
CA LYS A 294 -5.68 10.83 -20.42
C LYS A 294 -5.96 10.55 -21.89
N THR A 295 -6.60 11.50 -22.55
CA THR A 295 -6.90 11.45 -23.98
C THR A 295 -7.00 12.85 -24.57
N GLN A 296 -6.68 12.99 -25.84
CA GLN A 296 -6.96 14.19 -26.63
C GLN A 296 -8.19 14.02 -27.52
N ASP A 297 -8.74 12.80 -27.63
CA ASP A 297 -9.95 12.50 -28.39
C ASP A 297 -11.19 12.83 -27.55
N VAL A 298 -11.63 14.09 -27.65
CA VAL A 298 -12.76 14.64 -26.91
C VAL A 298 -13.76 15.32 -27.85
N ARG A 299 -15.02 15.37 -27.43
CA ARG A 299 -16.17 15.87 -28.20
C ARG A 299 -16.77 17.10 -27.54
N ASN A 300 -17.47 17.90 -28.32
CA ASN A 300 -18.25 19.02 -27.81
C ASN A 300 -19.26 18.54 -26.76
N GLY A 301 -19.40 19.34 -25.70
CA GLY A 301 -20.25 19.04 -24.57
C GLY A 301 -19.57 18.22 -23.48
N GLN A 302 -18.37 17.65 -23.68
CA GLN A 302 -17.68 16.92 -22.62
C GLN A 302 -16.95 17.86 -21.64
N VAL A 303 -16.85 17.46 -20.37
CA VAL A 303 -16.01 18.15 -19.38
C VAL A 303 -14.58 17.69 -19.54
N VAL A 304 -13.66 18.63 -19.77
CA VAL A 304 -12.26 18.35 -20.09
C VAL A 304 -11.33 19.08 -19.13
N VAL A 305 -10.14 18.50 -18.95
CA VAL A 305 -8.97 19.20 -18.43
C VAL A 305 -8.22 19.77 -19.63
N ALA A 306 -8.08 21.08 -19.68
CA ALA A 306 -7.40 21.78 -20.76
C ALA A 306 -6.30 22.70 -20.20
N ARG A 307 -5.23 22.87 -20.97
CA ARG A 307 -4.17 23.84 -20.73
C ARG A 307 -4.24 24.95 -21.77
N ILE A 308 -4.25 26.19 -21.31
CA ILE A 308 -4.18 27.39 -22.16
C ILE A 308 -2.95 28.19 -21.76
N ASP A 309 -2.01 28.37 -22.68
CA ASP A 309 -0.70 29.03 -22.52
C ASP A 309 0.21 28.43 -21.45
N ASP A 310 -0.25 28.26 -20.22
CA ASP A 310 0.33 27.45 -19.16
C ASP A 310 -0.65 27.15 -18.01
N GLU A 311 -1.87 27.71 -18.07
CA GLU A 311 -2.89 27.57 -17.04
C GLU A 311 -3.77 26.34 -17.30
N VAL A 312 -3.87 25.46 -16.30
CA VAL A 312 -4.72 24.27 -16.33
C VAL A 312 -6.09 24.61 -15.79
N THR A 313 -7.13 24.25 -16.55
CA THR A 313 -8.53 24.52 -16.18
C THR A 313 -9.44 23.33 -16.47
N VAL A 314 -10.52 23.21 -15.71
CA VAL A 314 -11.59 22.22 -15.92
C VAL A 314 -12.83 22.95 -16.40
N LYS A 315 -13.30 22.63 -17.61
CA LYS A 315 -14.44 23.30 -18.27
C LYS A 315 -15.17 22.37 -19.23
N ARG A 316 -16.40 22.71 -19.60
CA ARG A 316 -17.12 22.03 -20.69
C ARG A 316 -16.63 22.54 -22.04
N LEU A 317 -16.23 21.62 -22.91
CA LEU A 317 -15.65 21.94 -24.21
C LEU A 317 -16.72 22.29 -25.25
N LYS A 318 -16.53 23.39 -25.99
CA LYS A 318 -17.30 23.73 -27.19
C LYS A 318 -16.37 24.28 -28.27
N LYS A 319 -15.92 23.41 -29.17
CA LYS A 319 -15.08 23.72 -30.33
C LYS A 319 -15.92 24.15 -31.53
N GLN A 320 -15.50 25.24 -32.18
CA GLN A 320 -16.09 25.80 -33.40
C GLN A 320 -14.98 26.25 -34.35
N GLY A 321 -14.54 25.35 -35.24
CA GLY A 321 -13.45 25.62 -36.17
C GLY A 321 -12.14 25.94 -35.44
N ASN A 322 -11.61 27.16 -35.65
CA ASN A 322 -10.38 27.66 -35.02
C ASN A 322 -10.60 28.34 -33.66
N LYS A 323 -11.84 28.36 -33.16
CA LYS A 323 -12.17 28.87 -31.83
C LYS A 323 -12.60 27.75 -30.91
N VAL A 324 -12.15 27.80 -29.67
CA VAL A 324 -12.58 26.91 -28.59
C VAL A 324 -13.20 27.78 -27.51
N GLU A 325 -14.44 27.45 -27.14
CA GLU A 325 -15.10 27.99 -25.95
C GLU A 325 -14.99 26.95 -24.83
N LEU A 326 -14.47 27.37 -23.68
CA LEU A 326 -14.46 26.60 -22.44
C LEU A 326 -15.51 27.17 -21.49
N LEU A 327 -16.62 26.46 -21.38
CA LEU A 327 -17.81 26.91 -20.66
C LEU A 327 -17.72 26.50 -19.18
N PRO A 328 -17.94 27.42 -18.23
CA PRO A 328 -18.16 27.07 -16.83
C PRO A 328 -19.56 26.48 -16.65
N GLU A 329 -19.74 25.73 -15.56
CA GLU A 329 -21.04 25.32 -15.02
C GLU A 329 -21.25 26.07 -13.71
N ASN A 330 -21.27 27.40 -13.81
CA ASN A 330 -21.50 28.34 -12.72
C ASN A 330 -21.85 29.71 -13.30
N SER A 331 -23.05 30.22 -13.00
CA SER A 331 -23.54 31.55 -13.45
C SER A 331 -22.65 32.74 -13.07
N GLU A 332 -21.79 32.62 -12.06
CA GLU A 332 -20.86 33.67 -11.64
C GLU A 332 -19.59 33.76 -12.52
N PHE A 333 -19.41 32.81 -13.45
CA PHE A 333 -18.23 32.71 -14.30
C PHE A 333 -18.61 32.90 -15.77
N THR A 334 -17.73 33.54 -16.54
CA THR A 334 -17.90 33.72 -17.99
C THR A 334 -17.14 32.65 -18.78
N PRO A 335 -17.64 32.25 -19.97
CA PRO A 335 -16.89 31.42 -20.91
C PRO A 335 -15.50 31.98 -21.23
N ILE A 336 -14.50 31.10 -21.27
CA ILE A 336 -13.16 31.42 -21.77
C ILE A 336 -13.14 31.12 -23.26
N VAL A 337 -12.76 32.11 -24.07
CA VAL A 337 -12.68 31.97 -25.54
C VAL A 337 -11.21 31.93 -25.94
N VAL A 338 -10.81 30.86 -26.62
CA VAL A 338 -9.45 30.60 -27.06
C VAL A 338 -9.42 30.62 -28.59
N ASP A 339 -8.57 31.47 -29.17
CA ASP A 339 -8.27 31.43 -30.61
C ASP A 339 -7.04 30.55 -30.84
N LEU A 340 -7.24 29.41 -31.50
CA LEU A 340 -6.20 28.40 -31.72
C LEU A 340 -5.06 28.88 -32.64
N ARG A 341 -5.19 30.07 -33.25
CA ARG A 341 -4.16 30.69 -34.08
C ARG A 341 -3.23 31.61 -33.27
N GLU A 342 -3.67 32.05 -32.10
CA GLU A 342 -2.98 33.05 -31.28
C GLU A 342 -2.49 32.49 -29.95
N GLN A 343 -3.23 31.52 -29.39
CA GLN A 343 -2.95 30.93 -28.08
C GLN A 343 -2.63 29.45 -28.19
N SER A 344 -1.76 28.97 -27.30
CA SER A 344 -1.47 27.55 -27.22
C SER A 344 -2.57 26.84 -26.40
N PHE A 345 -3.09 25.74 -26.94
CA PHE A 345 -4.21 25.01 -26.36
C PHE A 345 -3.96 23.50 -26.45
N THR A 346 -4.02 22.84 -25.31
CA THR A 346 -3.85 21.37 -25.22
C THR A 346 -4.95 20.77 -24.36
N ILE A 347 -5.53 19.67 -24.83
CA ILE A 347 -6.37 18.82 -23.98
C ILE A 347 -5.46 17.85 -23.22
N GLU A 348 -5.57 17.87 -21.89
CA GLU A 348 -4.81 16.99 -20.99
C GLU A 348 -5.60 15.71 -20.69
N GLY A 349 -6.93 15.78 -20.71
CA GLY A 349 -7.78 14.61 -20.54
C GLY A 349 -9.28 14.90 -20.44
N LEU A 350 -10.04 13.82 -20.37
CA LEU A 350 -11.49 13.80 -20.19
C LEU A 350 -11.82 13.57 -18.71
N ALA A 351 -12.72 14.37 -18.14
CA ALA A 351 -13.24 14.11 -16.80
C ALA A 351 -14.19 12.89 -16.83
N VAL A 352 -13.93 11.90 -15.98
CA VAL A 352 -14.68 10.62 -15.94
C VAL A 352 -15.32 10.32 -14.58
N GLY A 353 -15.09 11.16 -13.57
CA GLY A 353 -15.78 11.06 -12.27
C GLY A 353 -15.19 11.97 -11.21
N VAL A 354 -15.76 11.94 -9.99
CA VAL A 354 -15.34 12.77 -8.86
C VAL A 354 -15.26 11.95 -7.56
N ILE A 355 -14.29 12.28 -6.70
CA ILE A 355 -14.14 11.69 -5.36
C ILE A 355 -14.15 12.81 -4.32
N ARG A 356 -14.96 12.68 -3.26
CA ARG A 356 -15.12 13.66 -2.18
C ARG A 356 -15.20 12.97 -0.81
N ASN A 357 -14.37 13.38 0.16
CA ASN A 357 -14.38 12.89 1.55
C ASN A 357 -14.30 11.35 1.71
N GLY A 358 -13.56 10.65 0.84
CA GLY A 358 -13.49 9.17 0.84
C GLY A 358 -14.77 8.48 0.37
N GLY A 359 -15.82 9.24 0.04
CA GLY A 359 -17.00 8.78 -0.69
C GLY A 359 -16.83 9.03 -2.19
N MET A 360 -17.26 8.07 -3.00
CA MET A 360 -17.26 8.21 -4.45
C MET A 360 -18.52 8.94 -4.89
N VAL A 361 -18.38 10.01 -5.65
CA VAL A 361 -19.51 10.69 -6.29
C VAL A 361 -19.34 10.49 -7.79
N VAL A 362 -19.96 9.44 -8.32
CA VAL A 362 -19.99 9.24 -9.76
C VAL A 362 -20.93 10.27 -10.37
N ILE A 363 -20.35 11.32 -10.95
CA ILE A 363 -21.08 12.29 -11.77
C ILE A 363 -20.96 11.81 -13.21
N SER A 364 -22.08 11.42 -13.81
CA SER A 364 -22.12 11.13 -15.26
C SER A 364 -22.19 12.45 -16.01
N PHE A 365 -21.20 12.73 -16.86
CA PHE A 365 -21.01 14.00 -17.57
C PHE A 365 -21.52 14.00 -19.01
#